data_AF-A0A7K0LY72-F1
#
_entry.id   AF-A0A7K0LY72-F1
#
_cell.length_a   1.000
_cell.length_b   1.000
_cell.length_c   1.000
_cell.angle_alpha   90.00
_cell.angle_beta   90.00
_cell.angle_gamma   90.00
#
_symmetry.space_group_name_H-M   'P 1'
#
loop_
_entity.id
_entity.type
_entity.pdbx_description
1 polymer ?
#
loop_
_entity_poly.entity_id
_entity_poly.type
_entity_poly.pdbx_seq_one_letter_code
_entity_poly.pdbx_strand_id
1 'polypeptide(L)'
;MNKKIITVAILSVSALLTTSTSAIADDNSSYKSSVDAWKSSNKAANDTYKAAVESYKTSKQNFAAAKKSINEKFKADATASRAKTKAAVEAATTAEAKKAAKASGKSEMDALIAARSTAIAAVTPVAAKPTKPVKADRPAKPAK
;
A
#
# COMPACT_ATOMS: atom_id res chain seq x y z
N MET A 1 -13.25 -4.19 -38.50
CA MET A 1 -12.22 -3.34 -39.13
C MET A 1 -12.88 -2.45 -40.16
N ASN A 2 -13.33 -1.23 -39.79
CA ASN A 2 -14.01 -0.34 -40.74
C ASN A 2 -13.41 1.07 -40.66
N LYS A 3 -12.62 1.38 -41.68
CA LYS A 3 -11.99 2.66 -41.99
C LYS A 3 -13.04 3.62 -42.56
N LYS A 4 -13.10 4.87 -42.09
CA LYS A 4 -13.50 6.03 -42.90
C LYS A 4 -12.67 7.25 -42.50
N ILE A 5 -11.57 7.42 -43.24
CA ILE A 5 -10.85 8.68 -43.37
C ILE A 5 -11.65 9.50 -44.39
N ILE A 6 -12.05 10.71 -44.04
CA ILE A 6 -12.55 11.70 -45.00
C ILE A 6 -11.82 13.02 -44.73
N THR A 7 -11.23 13.54 -45.79
CA THR A 7 -10.31 14.67 -45.85
C THR A 7 -10.93 15.77 -46.72
N VAL A 8 -10.91 17.02 -46.23
CA VAL A 8 -10.79 18.32 -46.93
C VAL A 8 -11.95 18.85 -47.81
N ALA A 9 -12.34 20.11 -47.56
CA ALA A 9 -12.34 21.27 -48.49
C ALA A 9 -13.08 22.48 -47.82
N ILE A 10 -12.45 23.61 -47.48
CA ILE A 10 -12.02 24.79 -48.29
C ILE A 10 -12.97 26.00 -48.14
N LEU A 11 -12.36 27.14 -47.78
CA LEU A 11 -12.70 28.57 -47.98
C LEU A 11 -14.12 29.09 -47.75
N SER A 12 -14.21 30.11 -46.88
CA SER A 12 -14.95 31.35 -47.22
C SER A 12 -14.59 32.54 -46.32
N VAL A 13 -13.95 33.52 -46.97
CA VAL A 13 -14.16 34.98 -46.91
C VAL A 13 -13.70 35.77 -45.68
N SER A 14 -12.72 36.65 -45.96
CA SER A 14 -12.25 37.79 -45.18
C SER A 14 -13.38 38.75 -44.80
N ALA A 15 -13.44 39.14 -43.52
CA ALA A 15 -14.07 40.37 -43.08
C ALA A 15 -13.11 41.15 -42.18
N LEU A 16 -12.88 42.39 -42.61
CA LEU A 16 -12.07 43.44 -41.99
C LEU A 16 -12.51 43.76 -40.55
N LEU A 17 -11.50 43.98 -39.70
CA LEU A 17 -11.43 44.91 -38.57
C LEU A 17 -12.74 45.19 -37.81
N THR A 18 -12.89 44.58 -36.63
CA THR A 18 -13.31 45.26 -35.39
C THR A 18 -13.10 44.35 -34.17
N THR A 19 -12.48 44.91 -33.13
CA THR A 19 -12.41 44.41 -31.74
C THR A 19 -11.53 43.21 -31.42
N SER A 20 -10.24 43.48 -31.22
CA SER A 20 -9.28 42.64 -30.47
C SER A 20 -9.66 42.42 -28.98
N THR A 21 -10.91 42.63 -28.59
CA THR A 21 -11.40 42.52 -27.20
C THR A 21 -12.13 41.22 -26.92
N SER A 22 -12.68 40.54 -27.95
CA SER A 22 -13.44 39.28 -27.76
C SER A 22 -12.55 38.04 -27.67
N ALA A 23 -11.36 38.04 -28.28
CA ALA A 23 -10.39 36.96 -28.14
C ALA A 23 -9.74 36.91 -26.74
N ILE A 24 -9.49 38.07 -26.13
CA ILE A 24 -8.81 38.19 -24.82
C ILE A 24 -9.75 37.82 -23.66
N ALA A 25 -11.06 38.04 -23.81
CA ALA A 25 -12.06 37.67 -22.80
C ALA A 25 -12.27 36.14 -22.72
N ASP A 26 -12.29 35.47 -23.87
CA ASP A 26 -12.42 34.00 -23.97
C ASP A 26 -11.18 33.29 -23.38
N ASP A 27 -9.97 33.79 -23.70
CA ASP A 27 -8.71 33.26 -23.18
C ASP A 27 -8.56 33.43 -21.67
N ASN A 28 -9.02 34.55 -21.10
CA ASN A 28 -8.93 34.79 -19.66
C ASN A 28 -9.93 33.94 -18.86
N SER A 29 -11.11 33.66 -19.42
CA SER A 29 -12.10 32.72 -18.86
C SER A 29 -11.56 31.28 -18.87
N SER A 30 -10.96 30.87 -19.99
CA SER A 30 -10.32 29.56 -20.16
C SER A 30 -9.13 29.35 -19.20
N TYR A 31 -8.30 30.38 -19.01
CA TYR A 31 -7.21 30.36 -18.03
C TYR A 31 -7.71 30.19 -16.59
N LYS A 32 -8.77 30.91 -16.19
CA LYS A 32 -9.35 30.77 -14.84
C LYS A 32 -9.88 29.36 -14.59
N SER A 33 -10.60 28.79 -15.56
CA SER A 33 -11.09 27.40 -15.49
C SER A 33 -9.93 26.41 -15.35
N SER A 34 -8.87 26.58 -16.14
CA SER A 34 -7.67 25.74 -16.08
C SER A 34 -6.96 25.82 -14.71
N VAL A 35 -6.87 27.01 -14.12
CA VAL A 35 -6.29 27.19 -12.78
C VAL A 35 -7.15 26.54 -11.69
N ASP A 36 -8.48 26.61 -11.80
CA ASP A 36 -9.38 25.97 -10.83
C ASP A 36 -9.31 24.44 -10.92
N ALA A 37 -9.30 23.90 -12.14
CA ALA A 37 -9.09 22.47 -12.38
C ALA A 37 -7.73 22.01 -11.82
N TRP A 38 -6.67 22.79 -12.02
CA TRP A 38 -5.36 22.53 -11.44
C TRP A 38 -5.40 22.51 -9.90
N LYS A 39 -6.03 23.50 -9.25
CA LYS A 39 -6.16 23.52 -7.78
C LYS A 39 -6.93 22.30 -7.28
N SER A 40 -8.05 21.97 -7.92
CA SER A 40 -8.90 20.84 -7.57
C SER A 40 -8.15 19.51 -7.67
N SER A 41 -7.44 19.30 -8.79
CA SER A 41 -6.61 18.11 -9.02
C SER A 41 -5.50 17.96 -7.96
N ASN A 42 -4.76 19.04 -7.66
CA ASN A 42 -3.73 19.01 -6.63
C ASN A 42 -4.29 18.75 -5.22
N LYS A 43 -5.49 19.26 -4.92
CA LYS A 43 -6.18 18.98 -3.66
C LYS A 43 -6.59 17.51 -3.58
N ALA A 44 -7.23 16.99 -4.62
CA ALA A 44 -7.65 15.58 -4.68
C ALA A 44 -6.47 14.61 -4.54
N ALA A 45 -5.33 14.91 -5.19
CA ALA A 45 -4.10 14.15 -5.05
C ALA A 45 -3.56 14.16 -3.61
N ASN A 46 -3.60 15.31 -2.93
CA ASN A 46 -3.18 15.41 -1.52
C ASN A 46 -4.14 14.68 -0.57
N ASP A 47 -5.45 14.76 -0.80
CA ASP A 47 -6.44 14.06 0.03
C ASP A 47 -6.29 12.54 -0.12
N THR A 48 -6.07 12.06 -1.34
CA THR A 48 -5.74 10.65 -1.61
C THR A 48 -4.46 10.22 -0.91
N TYR A 49 -3.41 11.05 -0.97
CA TYR A 49 -2.15 10.79 -0.26
C TYR A 49 -2.33 10.70 1.26
N LYS A 50 -3.10 11.61 1.87
CA LYS A 50 -3.39 11.57 3.30
C LYS A 50 -4.14 10.30 3.70
N ALA A 51 -5.17 9.92 2.93
CA ALA A 51 -5.89 8.68 3.16
C ALA A 51 -4.95 7.45 3.07
N ALA A 52 -4.08 7.41 2.06
CA ALA A 52 -3.09 6.35 1.90
C ALA A 52 -2.09 6.31 3.08
N VAL A 53 -1.67 7.46 3.62
CA VAL A 53 -0.77 7.55 4.79
C VAL A 53 -1.43 6.97 6.04
N GLU A 54 -2.71 7.27 6.27
CA GLU A 54 -3.43 6.69 7.41
C GLU A 54 -3.59 5.17 7.25
N SER A 55 -3.99 4.68 6.07
CA SER A 55 -4.04 3.24 5.80
C SER A 55 -2.67 2.56 6.00
N TYR A 56 -1.58 3.21 5.58
CA TYR A 56 -0.21 2.71 5.81
C TYR A 56 0.11 2.61 7.30
N LYS A 57 -0.22 3.63 8.11
CA LYS A 57 0.00 3.60 9.57
C LYS A 57 -0.78 2.46 10.23
N THR A 58 -2.07 2.33 9.91
CA THR A 58 -2.92 1.24 10.43
C THR A 58 -2.37 -0.13 10.05
N SER A 59 -2.00 -0.32 8.78
CA SER A 59 -1.39 -1.56 8.30
C SER A 59 -0.11 -1.90 9.07
N LYS A 60 0.76 -0.92 9.32
CA LYS A 60 1.99 -1.09 10.11
C LYS A 60 1.69 -1.51 11.56
N GLN A 61 0.71 -0.87 12.20
CA GLN A 61 0.30 -1.21 13.57
C GLN A 61 -0.26 -2.64 13.64
N ASN A 62 -1.14 -3.00 12.71
CA ASN A 62 -1.73 -4.34 12.64
C ASN A 62 -0.67 -5.42 12.43
N PHE A 63 0.29 -5.17 11.53
CA PHE A 63 1.41 -6.07 11.30
C PHE A 63 2.25 -6.28 12.56
N ALA A 64 2.58 -5.19 13.27
CA ALA A 64 3.35 -5.27 14.51
C ALA A 64 2.60 -6.01 15.62
N ALA A 65 1.30 -5.74 15.78
CA ALA A 65 0.44 -6.40 16.75
C ALA A 65 0.31 -7.91 16.46
N ALA A 66 0.09 -8.28 15.20
CA ALA A 66 0.01 -9.68 14.78
C ALA A 66 1.32 -10.43 15.07
N LYS A 67 2.47 -9.85 14.71
CA LYS A 67 3.78 -10.48 15.02
C LYS A 67 4.03 -10.59 16.52
N LYS A 68 3.61 -9.60 17.32
CA LYS A 68 3.71 -9.66 18.79
C LYS A 68 2.89 -10.84 19.33
N SER A 69 1.62 -10.94 18.94
CA SER A 69 0.73 -12.03 19.37
C SER A 69 1.26 -13.41 18.98
N ILE A 70 1.76 -13.57 17.75
CA ILE A 70 2.37 -14.83 17.29
C ILE A 70 3.58 -15.20 18.15
N ASN A 71 4.44 -14.22 18.48
CA ASN A 71 5.62 -14.47 19.31
C ASN A 71 5.26 -14.81 20.76
N GLU A 72 4.24 -14.17 21.32
CA GLU A 72 3.74 -14.46 22.67
C GLU A 72 3.17 -15.87 22.73
N LYS A 73 2.36 -16.27 21.75
CA LYS A 73 1.84 -17.64 21.65
C LYS A 73 2.97 -18.66 21.53
N PHE A 74 3.96 -18.41 20.65
CA PHE A 74 5.13 -19.29 20.54
C PHE A 74 5.90 -19.41 21.86
N LYS A 75 6.09 -18.32 22.61
CA LYS A 75 6.77 -18.36 23.92
C LYS A 75 5.99 -19.22 24.92
N ALA A 76 4.66 -19.07 24.96
CA ALA A 76 3.80 -19.87 25.83
C ALA A 76 3.86 -21.35 25.46
N ASP A 77 3.65 -21.69 24.19
CA ASP A 77 3.67 -23.06 23.70
C ASP A 77 5.06 -23.71 23.89
N ALA A 78 6.14 -22.97 23.62
CA ALA A 78 7.49 -23.46 23.82
C ALA A 78 7.82 -23.69 25.31
N THR A 79 7.26 -22.88 26.21
CA THR A 79 7.40 -23.08 27.66
C THR A 79 6.66 -24.34 28.10
N ALA A 80 5.42 -24.51 27.64
CA ALA A 80 4.61 -25.70 27.91
C ALA A 80 5.28 -26.99 27.37
N SER A 81 5.79 -26.95 26.13
CA SER A 81 6.50 -28.06 25.49
C SER A 81 7.76 -28.47 26.26
N ARG A 82 8.55 -27.49 26.74
CA ARG A 82 9.72 -27.76 27.59
C ARG A 82 9.34 -28.37 28.93
N ALA A 83 8.30 -27.85 29.58
CA ALA A 83 7.81 -28.39 30.85
C ALA A 83 7.32 -29.84 30.69
N LYS A 84 6.53 -30.11 29.65
CA LYS A 84 6.06 -31.46 29.27
C LYS A 84 7.23 -32.41 29.01
N THR A 85 8.23 -31.96 28.23
CA THR A 85 9.43 -32.75 27.93
C THR A 85 10.22 -33.07 29.20
N LYS A 86 10.40 -32.07 30.08
CA LYS A 86 11.07 -32.27 31.37
C LYS A 86 10.36 -33.31 32.22
N ALA A 87 9.05 -33.18 32.39
CA ALA A 87 8.24 -34.14 33.14
C ALA A 87 8.31 -35.56 32.55
N ALA A 88 8.28 -35.69 31.21
CA ALA A 88 8.40 -36.99 30.54
C ALA A 88 9.78 -37.63 30.74
N VAL A 89 10.86 -36.83 30.75
CA VAL A 89 12.22 -37.31 31.03
C VAL A 89 12.39 -37.72 32.49
N GLU A 90 11.77 -36.99 33.43
CA GLU A 90 11.78 -37.30 34.86
C GLU A 90 10.99 -38.57 35.18
N ALA A 91 9.85 -38.79 34.51
CA ALA A 91 9.03 -39.99 34.68
C ALA A 91 9.64 -41.26 34.04
N ALA A 92 10.54 -41.10 33.06
CA ALA A 92 11.17 -42.22 32.38
C ALA A 92 12.21 -42.92 33.27
N THR A 93 12.06 -44.24 33.45
CA THR A 93 12.95 -45.06 34.30
C THR A 93 14.14 -45.67 33.56
N THR A 94 14.09 -45.73 32.21
CA THR A 94 15.18 -46.28 31.37
C THR A 94 15.88 -45.20 30.56
N ALA A 95 17.13 -45.49 30.14
CA ALA A 95 17.91 -44.58 29.32
C ALA A 95 17.27 -44.38 27.93
N GLU A 96 16.74 -45.44 27.35
CA GLU A 96 16.04 -45.45 26.07
C GLU A 96 14.78 -44.57 26.12
N ALA A 97 13.97 -44.69 27.18
CA ALA A 97 12.77 -43.87 27.35
C ALA A 97 13.12 -42.39 27.54
N LYS A 98 14.19 -42.07 28.30
CA LYS A 98 14.70 -40.69 28.43
C LYS A 98 15.16 -40.12 27.08
N LYS A 99 15.85 -40.92 26.27
CA LYS A 99 16.29 -40.52 24.91
C LYS A 99 15.09 -40.26 24.01
N ALA A 100 14.08 -41.14 24.04
CA ALA A 100 12.85 -40.99 23.27
C ALA A 100 12.07 -39.72 23.68
N ALA A 101 11.93 -39.45 24.98
CA ALA A 101 11.27 -38.25 25.49
C ALA A 101 11.97 -36.96 25.02
N LYS A 102 13.31 -36.91 25.06
CA LYS A 102 14.09 -35.78 24.53
C LYS A 102 13.91 -35.61 23.03
N ALA A 103 13.91 -36.71 22.26
CA ALA A 103 13.70 -36.67 20.82
C ALA A 103 12.29 -36.16 20.46
N SER A 104 11.26 -36.62 21.18
CA SER A 104 9.89 -36.14 21.02
C SER A 104 9.78 -34.65 21.35
N GLY A 105 10.40 -34.19 22.44
CA GLY A 105 10.41 -32.78 22.81
C GLY A 105 11.10 -31.90 21.77
N LYS A 106 12.21 -32.37 21.18
CA LYS A 106 12.87 -31.68 20.07
C LYS A 106 11.95 -31.58 18.85
N SER A 107 11.31 -32.69 18.46
CA SER A 107 10.37 -32.70 17.32
C SER A 107 9.19 -31.76 17.54
N GLU A 108 8.65 -31.69 18.77
CA GLU A 108 7.57 -30.77 19.13
C GLU A 108 8.03 -29.31 19.03
N MET A 109 9.24 -28.99 19.52
CA MET A 109 9.81 -27.65 19.40
C MET A 109 10.06 -27.24 17.94
N ASP A 110 10.58 -28.15 17.11
CA ASP A 110 10.80 -27.91 15.68
C ASP A 110 9.45 -27.63 14.98
N ALA A 111 8.39 -28.36 15.34
CA ALA A 111 7.03 -28.12 14.83
C ALA A 111 6.50 -26.75 15.28
N LEU A 112 6.74 -26.32 16.53
CA LEU A 112 6.37 -24.99 17.00
C LEU A 112 7.11 -23.88 16.25
N ILE A 113 8.38 -24.08 15.93
CA ILE A 113 9.18 -23.13 15.13
C ILE A 113 8.62 -23.03 13.72
N ALA A 114 8.29 -24.16 13.09
CA ALA A 114 7.69 -24.20 11.75
C ALA A 114 6.28 -23.56 11.73
N ALA A 115 5.48 -23.79 12.76
CA ALA A 115 4.17 -23.15 12.92
C ALA A 115 4.32 -21.63 13.08
N ARG A 116 5.30 -21.17 13.88
CA ARG A 116 5.59 -19.74 14.05
C ARG A 116 6.04 -19.09 12.74
N SER A 117 6.95 -19.71 11.98
CA SER A 117 7.41 -19.14 10.70
C SER A 117 6.27 -19.06 9.70
N THR A 118 5.44 -20.10 9.60
CA THR A 118 4.23 -20.13 8.78
C THR A 118 3.24 -19.03 9.18
N ALA A 119 2.98 -18.87 10.49
CA ALA A 119 2.10 -17.83 10.98
C ALA A 119 2.63 -16.42 10.68
N ILE A 120 3.95 -16.18 10.80
CA ILE A 120 4.57 -14.90 10.43
C ILE A 120 4.44 -14.65 8.93
N ALA A 121 4.63 -15.67 8.09
CA ALA A 121 4.49 -15.56 6.64
C ALA A 121 3.04 -15.28 6.21
N ALA A 122 2.06 -15.74 6.98
CA ALA A 122 0.64 -15.48 6.75
C ALA A 122 0.19 -14.06 7.17
N VAL A 123 1.01 -13.30 7.92
CA VAL A 123 0.67 -11.92 8.26
C VAL A 123 0.75 -11.05 7.02
N THR A 124 -0.37 -10.41 6.65
CA THR A 124 -0.45 -9.48 5.52
C THR A 124 0.68 -8.45 5.59
N PRO A 125 1.50 -8.32 4.53
CA PRO A 125 2.57 -7.34 4.49
C PRO A 125 2.06 -5.91 4.72
N VAL A 126 2.92 -5.07 5.29
CA VAL A 126 2.62 -3.64 5.42
C VAL A 126 2.44 -3.05 4.03
N ALA A 127 1.37 -2.26 3.84
CA ALA A 127 1.14 -1.53 2.60
C ALA A 127 2.40 -0.73 2.20
N ALA A 128 2.62 -0.53 0.90
CA ALA A 128 3.73 0.28 0.45
C ALA A 128 3.64 1.69 1.05
N LYS A 129 4.79 2.27 1.42
CA LYS A 129 4.83 3.66 1.91
C LYS A 129 4.30 4.57 0.80
N PRO A 130 3.24 5.36 1.05
CA PRO A 130 2.71 6.26 0.05
C PRO A 130 3.77 7.29 -0.37
N THR A 131 3.83 7.58 -1.67
CA THR A 131 4.68 8.62 -2.22
C THR A 131 3.93 9.94 -2.21
N LYS A 132 4.61 11.00 -1.78
CA LYS A 132 4.01 12.33 -1.78
C LYS A 132 3.76 12.76 -3.23
N PRO A 133 2.56 13.26 -3.58
CA PRO A 133 2.28 13.71 -4.94
C PRO A 133 3.17 14.89 -5.29
N VAL A 134 3.73 14.86 -6.50
CA VAL A 134 4.39 16.02 -7.09
C VAL A 134 3.30 16.98 -7.54
N LYS A 135 3.45 18.26 -7.17
CA LYS A 135 2.51 19.30 -7.58
C LYS A 135 2.61 19.47 -9.09
N ALA A 136 1.49 19.41 -9.79
CA ALA A 136 1.48 19.68 -11.23
C ALA A 136 1.91 21.12 -11.50
N ASP A 137 2.49 21.37 -12.67
CA ASP A 137 2.81 22.74 -13.09
C ASP A 137 1.55 23.58 -13.20
N ARG A 138 1.66 24.83 -12.75
CA ARG A 138 0.54 25.76 -12.83
C ARG A 138 0.30 26.11 -14.30
N PRO A 139 -0.96 26.17 -14.77
CA PRO A 139 -1.26 26.65 -16.11
C PRO A 139 -0.58 28.00 -16.40
N ALA A 140 0.01 28.14 -17.58
CA ALA A 140 0.62 29.39 -18.02
C ALA A 140 -0.46 30.43 -18.32
N LYS A 141 -0.18 31.69 -18.00
CA LYS A 141 -1.07 32.80 -18.37
C LYS A 141 -0.98 33.04 -19.89
N PRO A 142 -2.09 33.33 -20.60
CA PRO A 142 -2.04 33.69 -22.01
C PRO A 142 -1.08 34.87 -22.26
N ALA A 143 -0.32 34.80 -23.35
CA ALA A 143 0.49 35.93 -23.81
C ALA A 143 -0.44 37.09 -24.19
N LYS A 144 -0.01 38.33 -23.91
CA LYS A 144 -0.76 39.55 -24.24
C LYS A 144 -0.67 39.87 -25.73
#